data_AF-A0A0M0BDC8-F1
#
_entry.id   AF-A0A0M0BDC8-F1
#
_cell.length_a   1.000
_cell.length_b   1.000
_cell.length_c   1.000
_cell.angle_alpha   90.00
_cell.angle_beta   90.00
_cell.angle_gamma   90.00
#
_symmetry.space_group_name_H-M   'P 1'
#
loop_
_entity.id
_entity.type
_entity.pdbx_description
1 polymer ?
#
loop_
_entity_poly.entity_id
_entity_poly.type
_entity_poly.pdbx_seq_one_letter_code
_entity_poly.pdbx_strand_id
1 'polypeptide(L)'
;MIEKSFIVRDLEAFNLSQGALTRVNIEQYTSLLNYDVVADQVNSTTHVLREIDEEGFYLVAEKEDLAYTTSLLELARTKMATNQYSKAYTDLRESYVTNKVLAQRLESLQANAVGSVFGLTFFLAITAITLSFLLFEQPSTKFTTYPVFFFGLFSLLYLVHPGCRLTPLYLLIEYVVVSLGGVAFLVLILPKILKEKTASTFSLSKRNLRRRSRRFTLTTTTIIILVMSFVSLTSFSTGYGFTTRKYTRSSPPLGGGLFLQEPQPPSSPNMYNYVPLNPLSIELITEKPGILH
;
A
#
# COMPACT_ATOMS: atom_id res chain seq x y z
N MET A 1 14.04 -20.53 9.96
CA MET A 1 13.21 -21.03 11.06
C MET A 1 13.97 -20.71 12.33
N ILE A 2 13.50 -19.78 13.15
CA ILE A 2 14.19 -19.40 14.39
C ILE A 2 13.74 -20.40 15.45
N GLU A 3 14.66 -21.25 15.90
CA GLU A 3 14.40 -22.18 17.00
C GLU A 3 14.36 -21.38 18.30
N LYS A 4 13.15 -21.23 18.88
CA LYS A 4 12.97 -20.60 20.19
C LYS A 4 12.68 -21.69 21.22
N SER A 5 13.49 -21.75 22.28
CA SER A 5 13.32 -22.64 23.42
C SER A 5 12.97 -21.84 24.68
N PHE A 6 12.29 -22.46 25.63
CA PHE A 6 11.99 -21.89 26.94
C PHE A 6 12.31 -22.91 28.04
N ILE A 7 12.68 -22.42 29.22
CA ILE A 7 13.05 -23.25 30.38
C ILE A 7 11.94 -23.15 31.42
N VAL A 8 11.36 -24.30 31.78
CA VAL A 8 10.39 -24.43 32.88
C VAL A 8 11.17 -24.57 34.18
N ARG A 9 11.09 -23.59 35.08
CA ARG A 9 11.91 -23.53 36.31
C ARG A 9 11.19 -24.04 37.55
N ASP A 10 9.86 -24.22 37.52
CA ASP A 10 9.07 -24.78 38.65
C ASP A 10 9.22 -26.30 38.80
N LEU A 11 10.35 -26.88 38.39
CA LEU A 11 10.60 -28.31 38.39
C LEU A 11 11.39 -28.74 39.62
N GLU A 12 10.99 -28.29 40.80
CA GLU A 12 11.24 -29.10 41.99
C GLU A 12 10.37 -30.37 41.86
N ALA A 13 11.01 -31.50 41.55
CA ALA A 13 10.45 -32.85 41.58
C ALA A 13 9.45 -33.24 40.46
N PHE A 14 9.97 -33.64 39.29
CA PHE A 14 9.41 -34.80 38.56
C PHE A 14 9.67 -36.11 39.35
N ASN A 15 9.39 -36.13 40.64
CA ASN A 15 9.46 -37.33 41.47
C ASN A 15 8.09 -38.03 41.40
N LEU A 16 7.75 -38.49 40.20
CA LEU A 16 6.47 -39.15 39.91
C LEU A 16 6.59 -40.63 40.25
N SER A 17 5.71 -41.15 41.10
CA SER A 17 5.58 -42.59 41.28
C SER A 17 5.14 -43.25 39.97
N GLN A 18 5.49 -44.53 39.76
CA GLN A 18 5.12 -45.26 38.54
C GLN A 18 3.60 -45.21 38.32
N GLY A 19 3.15 -44.62 37.21
CA GLY A 19 1.73 -44.42 36.88
C GLY A 19 1.11 -43.10 37.33
N ALA A 20 1.86 -42.21 38.00
CA ALA A 20 1.36 -40.88 38.37
C ALA A 20 1.33 -39.92 37.18
N LEU A 21 0.24 -39.17 37.05
CA LEU A 21 0.05 -38.12 36.05
C LEU A 21 0.26 -36.75 36.70
N THR A 22 1.07 -35.91 36.06
CA THR A 22 1.18 -34.48 36.41
C THR A 22 0.72 -33.62 35.24
N ARG A 23 0.05 -32.51 35.55
CA ARG A 23 -0.40 -31.52 34.55
C ARG A 23 0.41 -30.26 34.75
N VAL A 24 1.30 -29.98 33.80
CA VAL A 24 2.08 -28.75 33.77
C VAL A 24 1.33 -27.73 32.90
N ASN A 25 1.00 -26.57 33.46
CA ASN A 25 0.47 -25.47 32.68
C ASN A 25 1.62 -24.72 31.99
N ILE A 26 1.77 -24.95 30.68
CA ILE A 26 2.80 -24.30 29.86
C ILE A 26 2.42 -22.88 29.43
N GLU A 27 1.17 -22.46 29.62
CA GLU A 27 0.64 -21.18 29.10
C GLU A 27 1.40 -19.99 29.69
N GLN A 28 1.80 -20.05 30.95
CA GLN A 28 2.59 -18.99 31.59
C GLN A 28 3.94 -18.78 30.89
N TYR A 29 4.63 -19.88 30.61
CA TYR A 29 5.96 -19.87 29.98
C TYR A 29 5.89 -19.46 28.51
N THR A 30 4.88 -19.96 27.77
CA THR A 30 4.69 -19.61 26.37
C THR A 30 4.14 -18.18 26.18
N SER A 31 3.37 -17.65 27.14
CA SER A 31 2.85 -16.29 27.06
C SER A 31 3.94 -15.23 27.11
N LEU A 32 4.98 -15.42 27.94
CA LEU A 32 6.14 -14.52 27.98
C LEU A 32 6.89 -14.53 26.65
N LEU A 33 7.18 -15.73 26.13
CA LEU A 33 7.83 -15.88 24.83
C LEU A 33 7.04 -15.22 23.69
N ASN A 34 5.72 -15.42 23.69
CA ASN A 34 4.83 -14.82 22.69
C ASN A 34 4.77 -13.30 22.83
N TYR A 35 4.76 -12.79 24.07
CA TYR A 35 4.81 -11.35 24.33
C TYR A 35 6.08 -10.74 23.72
N ASP A 36 7.25 -11.32 24.00
CA ASP A 36 8.53 -10.82 23.49
C ASP A 36 8.57 -10.82 21.95
N VAL A 37 8.07 -11.89 21.31
CA VAL A 37 7.97 -11.96 19.84
C VAL A 37 7.12 -10.83 19.26
N VAL A 38 5.96 -10.56 19.87
CA VAL A 38 5.05 -9.51 19.37
C VAL A 38 5.62 -8.13 19.68
N ALA A 39 6.21 -7.92 20.86
CA ALA A 39 6.84 -6.67 21.26
C ALA A 39 8.00 -6.30 20.31
N ASP A 40 8.88 -7.25 20.01
CA ASP A 40 9.97 -7.06 19.05
C ASP A 40 9.44 -6.65 17.67
N GLN A 41 8.38 -7.30 17.21
CA GLN A 41 7.78 -6.97 15.92
C GLN A 41 7.11 -5.60 15.92
N VAL A 42 6.40 -5.22 16.98
CA VAL A 42 5.77 -3.89 17.10
C VAL A 42 6.85 -2.80 17.15
N ASN A 43 7.93 -3.03 17.88
CA ASN A 43 9.08 -2.12 17.91
C ASN A 43 9.70 -1.96 16.52
N SER A 44 9.93 -3.06 15.80
CA SER A 44 10.46 -3.03 14.43
C SER A 44 9.55 -2.21 13.48
N THR A 45 8.25 -2.47 13.51
CA THR A 45 7.29 -1.69 12.70
C THR A 45 7.26 -0.21 13.10
N THR A 46 7.41 0.10 14.39
CA THR A 46 7.47 1.48 14.90
C THR A 46 8.68 2.22 14.34
N HIS A 47 9.85 1.56 14.30
CA HIS A 47 11.06 2.13 13.70
C HIS A 47 10.86 2.41 12.21
N VAL A 48 10.35 1.43 11.44
CA VAL A 48 10.10 1.59 10.00
C VAL A 48 9.07 2.69 9.74
N LEU A 49 7.99 2.75 10.52
CA LEU A 49 6.97 3.78 10.37
C LEU A 49 7.56 5.18 10.58
N ARG A 50 8.40 5.35 11.60
CA ARG A 50 9.07 6.63 11.88
C ARG A 50 10.00 7.05 10.74
N GLU A 51 10.78 6.13 10.20
CA GLU A 51 11.65 6.39 9.05
C GLU A 51 10.84 6.87 7.84
N ILE A 52 9.72 6.20 7.53
CA ILE A 52 8.86 6.59 6.41
C ILE A 52 8.18 7.95 6.66
N ASP A 53 7.80 8.24 7.90
CA ASP A 53 7.18 9.52 8.30
C ASP A 53 8.17 10.69 8.14
N GLU A 54 9.43 10.49 8.51
CA GLU A 54 10.52 11.48 8.35
C GLU A 54 10.81 11.79 6.88
N GLU A 55 10.60 10.82 5.98
CA GLU A 55 10.71 11.01 4.54
C GLU A 55 9.55 11.82 3.93
N GLY A 56 8.49 12.10 4.71
CA GLY A 56 7.38 12.98 4.34
C GLY A 56 6.14 12.26 3.80
N PHE A 57 6.00 10.96 4.07
CA PHE A 57 4.77 10.24 3.75
C PHE A 57 3.64 10.61 4.71
N TYR A 58 2.41 10.58 4.20
CA TYR A 58 1.22 10.76 5.01
C TYR A 58 0.75 9.41 5.58
N LEU A 59 1.02 9.16 6.87
CA LEU A 59 0.83 7.85 7.53
C LEU A 59 -0.22 7.86 8.65
N VAL A 60 -1.28 8.65 8.53
CA VAL A 60 -2.26 8.82 9.62
C VAL A 60 -2.98 7.51 9.97
N ALA A 61 -3.40 6.74 8.97
CA ALA A 61 -4.07 5.46 9.18
C ALA A 61 -3.11 4.41 9.78
N GLU A 62 -1.86 4.37 9.29
CA GLU A 62 -0.81 3.47 9.77
C GLU A 62 -0.44 3.77 11.23
N LYS A 63 -0.43 5.04 11.62
CA LYS A 63 -0.23 5.47 13.02
C LYS A 63 -1.39 5.03 13.93
N GLU A 64 -2.63 5.07 13.43
CA GLU A 64 -3.80 4.56 14.16
C GLU A 64 -3.73 3.04 14.34
N ASP A 65 -3.40 2.30 13.27
CA ASP A 65 -3.20 0.85 13.32
C ASP A 65 -2.07 0.47 14.31
N LEU A 66 -0.96 1.22 14.34
CA LEU A 66 0.13 1.01 15.29
C LEU A 66 -0.27 1.31 16.74
N ALA A 67 -1.05 2.38 16.97
CA ALA A 67 -1.57 2.69 18.30
C ALA A 67 -2.48 1.56 18.81
N TYR A 68 -3.31 1.01 17.92
CA TYR A 68 -4.17 -0.12 18.24
C TYR A 68 -3.37 -1.39 18.59
N THR A 69 -2.36 -1.77 17.80
CA THR A 69 -1.52 -2.96 18.10
C THR A 69 -0.75 -2.82 19.41
N THR A 70 -0.26 -1.61 19.70
CA THR A 70 0.41 -1.26 20.96
C THR A 70 -0.56 -1.38 22.13
N SER A 71 -1.81 -0.91 21.98
CA SER A 71 -2.83 -1.03 23.02
C SER A 71 -3.16 -2.50 23.36
N LEU A 72 -3.23 -3.37 22.34
CA LEU A 72 -3.43 -4.81 22.53
C LEU A 72 -2.26 -5.46 23.27
N LEU A 73 -1.03 -5.02 23.00
CA LEU A 73 0.16 -5.51 23.68
C LEU A 73 0.14 -5.16 25.19
N GLU A 74 -0.25 -3.93 25.55
CA GLU A 74 -0.40 -3.51 26.94
C GLU A 74 -1.57 -4.22 27.66
N LEU A 75 -2.68 -4.45 26.96
CA LEU A 75 -3.81 -5.24 27.47
C LEU A 75 -3.39 -6.69 27.73
N ALA A 76 -2.64 -7.30 26.82
CA ALA A 76 -2.10 -8.65 27.00
C ALA A 76 -1.19 -8.72 28.23
N ARG A 77 -0.31 -7.74 28.42
CA ARG A 77 0.57 -7.65 29.60
C ARG A 77 -0.23 -7.60 30.91
N THR A 78 -1.29 -6.79 30.94
CA THR A 78 -2.19 -6.66 32.10
C THR A 78 -2.95 -7.97 32.38
N LYS A 79 -3.41 -8.66 31.32
CA LYS A 79 -4.08 -9.97 31.43
C LYS A 79 -3.11 -11.06 31.91
N MET A 80 -1.85 -11.04 31.47
CA MET A 80 -0.81 -11.96 31.98
C MET A 80 -0.54 -11.73 33.48
N ALA A 81 -0.46 -10.47 33.92
CA ALA A 81 -0.28 -10.13 35.33
C ALA A 81 -1.45 -10.61 36.23
N THR A 82 -2.64 -10.77 35.66
CA THR A 82 -3.84 -11.30 36.36
C THR A 82 -4.08 -12.79 36.09
N ASN A 83 -3.08 -13.53 35.59
CA ASN A 83 -3.14 -14.96 35.24
C ASN A 83 -4.21 -15.33 34.19
N GLN A 84 -4.68 -14.37 33.38
CA GLN A 84 -5.64 -14.59 32.30
C GLN A 84 -4.93 -14.91 30.97
N TYR A 85 -4.09 -15.95 30.96
CA TYR A 85 -3.19 -16.29 29.85
C TYR A 85 -3.92 -16.54 28.51
N SER A 86 -5.05 -17.26 28.52
CA SER A 86 -5.86 -17.49 27.31
C SER A 86 -6.37 -16.20 26.65
N LYS A 87 -6.82 -15.22 27.46
CA LYS A 87 -7.25 -13.91 26.96
C LYS A 87 -6.06 -13.07 26.50
N ALA A 88 -4.94 -13.14 27.22
CA ALA A 88 -3.70 -12.46 26.80
C ALA A 88 -3.20 -12.99 25.46
N TYR A 89 -3.23 -14.31 25.24
CA TYR A 89 -2.87 -14.92 23.97
C TYR A 89 -3.74 -14.44 22.82
N THR A 90 -5.03 -14.22 23.06
CA THR A 90 -5.95 -13.70 22.05
C THR A 90 -5.57 -12.28 21.62
N ASP A 91 -5.30 -11.40 22.59
CA ASP A 91 -4.83 -10.03 22.33
C ASP A 91 -3.47 -10.02 21.62
N LEU A 92 -2.52 -10.87 22.06
CA LEU A 92 -1.20 -11.01 21.43
C LEU A 92 -1.31 -11.48 19.98
N ARG A 93 -2.18 -12.45 19.71
CA ARG A 93 -2.40 -12.96 18.35
C ARG A 93 -3.03 -11.89 17.45
N GLU A 94 -3.98 -11.11 17.97
CA GLU A 94 -4.59 -10.00 17.22
C GLU A 94 -3.58 -8.87 16.95
N SER A 95 -2.75 -8.53 17.95
CA SER A 95 -1.65 -7.56 17.79
C SER A 95 -0.65 -8.05 16.75
N TYR A 96 -0.23 -9.32 16.81
CA TYR A 96 0.69 -9.93 15.85
C TYR A 96 0.18 -9.87 14.41
N VAL A 97 -1.06 -10.32 14.18
CA VAL A 97 -1.63 -10.36 12.82
C VAL A 97 -1.81 -8.95 12.27
N THR A 98 -2.36 -8.04 13.06
CA THR A 98 -2.57 -6.65 12.64
C THR A 98 -1.24 -5.94 12.38
N ASN A 99 -0.24 -6.11 13.25
CA ASN A 99 1.08 -5.52 13.05
C ASN A 99 1.82 -6.12 11.84
N LYS A 100 1.61 -7.40 11.53
CA LYS A 100 2.19 -8.04 10.34
C LYS A 100 1.60 -7.45 9.06
N VAL A 101 0.28 -7.22 9.03
CA VAL A 101 -0.39 -6.56 7.90
C VAL A 101 0.09 -5.12 7.76
N LEU A 102 0.24 -4.39 8.88
CA LEU A 102 0.79 -3.04 8.87
C LEU A 102 2.21 -2.99 8.30
N ALA A 103 3.10 -3.87 8.76
CA ALA A 103 4.48 -3.95 8.25
C ALA A 103 4.51 -4.21 6.73
N GLN A 104 3.69 -5.13 6.23
CA GLN A 104 3.57 -5.39 4.79
C GLN A 104 3.03 -4.17 4.02
N ARG A 105 2.08 -3.43 4.59
CA ARG A 105 1.56 -2.21 3.98
C ARG A 105 2.65 -1.13 3.88
N LEU A 106 3.42 -0.92 4.94
CA LEU A 106 4.55 0.03 4.96
C LEU A 106 5.61 -0.33 3.90
N GLU A 107 5.96 -1.61 3.78
CA GLU A 107 6.88 -2.09 2.74
C GLU A 107 6.33 -1.81 1.33
N SER A 108 5.04 -2.10 1.11
CA SER A 108 4.40 -1.83 -0.19
C SER A 108 4.33 -0.34 -0.51
N LEU A 109 4.12 0.53 0.49
CA LEU A 109 4.08 1.98 0.31
C LEU A 109 5.44 2.50 -0.17
N GLN A 110 6.53 2.05 0.44
CA GLN A 110 7.88 2.40 0.00
C GLN A 110 8.16 1.90 -1.42
N ALA A 111 7.88 0.62 -1.69
CA ALA A 111 8.14 0.01 -3.00
C ALA A 111 7.36 0.71 -4.13
N ASN A 112 6.09 1.03 -3.89
CA ASN A 112 5.26 1.76 -4.84
C ASN A 112 5.76 3.20 -5.07
N ALA A 113 6.18 3.88 -4.00
CA ALA A 113 6.70 5.24 -4.09
C ALA A 113 8.03 5.31 -4.85
N VAL A 114 8.93 4.34 -4.67
CA VAL A 114 10.18 4.26 -5.45
C VAL A 114 9.88 3.88 -6.90
N GLY A 115 9.00 2.90 -7.12
CA GLY A 115 8.63 2.44 -8.46
C GLY A 115 7.94 3.51 -9.32
N SER A 116 7.21 4.44 -8.70
CA SER A 116 6.52 5.52 -9.43
C SER A 116 7.46 6.63 -9.90
N VAL A 117 8.64 6.81 -9.29
CA VAL A 117 9.57 7.91 -9.61
C VAL A 117 9.97 7.91 -11.08
N PHE A 118 10.28 6.74 -11.63
CA PHE A 118 10.66 6.63 -13.04
C PHE A 118 9.52 7.09 -13.96
N GLY A 119 8.30 6.60 -13.73
CA GLY A 119 7.13 6.97 -14.53
C GLY A 119 6.82 8.46 -14.45
N LEU A 120 6.89 9.05 -13.25
CA LEU A 120 6.69 10.49 -13.05
C LEU A 120 7.79 11.31 -13.74
N THR A 121 9.05 10.90 -13.64
CA THR A 121 10.17 11.57 -14.31
C THR A 121 10.00 11.57 -15.83
N PHE A 122 9.58 10.43 -16.39
CA PHE A 122 9.29 10.30 -17.82
C PHE A 122 8.10 11.19 -18.25
N PHE A 123 7.03 11.20 -17.45
CA PHE A 123 5.89 12.07 -17.69
C PHE A 123 6.28 13.55 -17.67
N LEU A 124 7.09 13.98 -16.70
CA LEU A 124 7.62 15.34 -16.61
C LEU A 124 8.45 15.73 -17.84
N ALA A 125 9.24 14.81 -18.41
CA ALA A 125 9.96 15.04 -19.66
C ALA A 125 9.00 15.31 -20.83
N ILE A 126 7.91 14.55 -20.95
CA ILE A 126 6.87 14.79 -21.95
C ILE A 126 6.19 16.16 -21.72
N THR A 127 5.85 16.49 -20.48
CA THR A 127 5.24 17.78 -20.14
C THR A 127 6.17 18.94 -20.48
N ALA A 128 7.45 18.85 -20.12
CA ALA A 128 8.44 19.88 -20.36
C ALA A 128 8.67 20.13 -21.86
N ILE A 129 8.80 19.08 -22.67
CA ILE A 129 8.97 19.25 -24.12
C ILE A 129 7.70 19.83 -24.76
N THR A 130 6.52 19.42 -24.28
CA THR A 130 5.23 19.95 -24.74
C THR A 130 5.11 21.43 -24.42
N LEU A 131 5.46 21.83 -23.19
CA LEU A 131 5.43 23.22 -22.74
C LEU A 131 6.42 24.08 -23.54
N SER A 132 7.63 23.56 -23.77
CA SER A 132 8.64 24.21 -24.59
C SER A 132 8.17 24.44 -26.04
N PHE A 133 7.60 23.40 -26.66
CA PHE A 133 7.08 23.47 -28.03
C PHE A 133 5.85 24.36 -28.17
N LEU A 134 5.08 24.49 -27.08
CA LEU A 134 3.90 25.32 -27.01
C LEU A 134 4.25 26.81 -26.88
N LEU A 135 5.17 27.16 -25.99
CA LEU A 135 5.47 28.55 -25.65
C LEU A 135 6.41 29.23 -26.66
N PHE A 136 7.31 28.46 -27.27
CA PHE A 136 8.32 29.01 -28.17
C PHE A 136 8.09 28.54 -29.60
N GLU A 137 8.46 29.35 -30.59
CA GLU A 137 8.30 29.00 -32.01
C GLU A 137 9.60 28.51 -32.65
N GLN A 138 10.71 29.20 -32.34
CA GLN A 138 12.01 28.95 -32.93
C GLN A 138 12.55 27.59 -32.46
N PRO A 139 13.14 26.77 -33.36
CA PRO A 139 13.64 25.45 -32.98
C PRO A 139 14.79 25.55 -31.97
N SER A 140 15.68 26.54 -32.10
CA SER A 140 16.79 26.77 -31.17
C SER A 140 16.30 27.03 -29.75
N THR A 141 15.30 27.90 -29.58
CA THR A 141 14.76 28.25 -28.26
C THR A 141 14.02 27.07 -27.63
N LYS A 142 13.28 26.27 -28.41
CA LYS A 142 12.62 25.05 -27.91
C LYS A 142 13.59 24.06 -27.28
N PHE A 143 14.76 23.87 -27.89
CA PHE A 143 15.77 22.94 -27.39
C PHE A 143 16.45 23.44 -26.13
N THR A 144 16.69 24.75 -26.03
CA THR A 144 17.31 25.32 -24.83
C THR A 144 16.33 25.43 -23.67
N THR A 145 15.04 25.71 -23.91
CA THR A 145 14.03 25.86 -22.84
C THR A 145 13.46 24.54 -22.33
N TYR A 146 13.57 23.45 -23.09
CA TYR A 146 13.10 22.13 -22.66
C TYR A 146 13.78 21.62 -21.37
N PRO A 147 15.13 21.56 -21.29
CA PRO A 147 15.82 21.19 -20.05
C PRO A 147 15.46 22.12 -18.89
N VAL A 148 15.31 23.42 -19.15
CA VAL A 148 14.96 24.41 -18.12
C VAL A 148 13.60 24.08 -17.50
N PHE A 149 12.57 23.85 -18.31
CA PHE A 149 11.25 23.44 -17.79
C PHE A 149 11.30 22.08 -17.09
N PHE A 150 12.07 21.13 -17.62
CA PHE A 150 12.23 19.82 -17.01
C PHE A 150 12.83 19.93 -15.60
N PHE A 151 13.96 20.62 -15.44
CA PHE A 151 14.60 20.78 -14.14
C PHE A 151 13.74 21.57 -13.15
N GLY A 152 12.98 22.56 -13.63
CA GLY A 152 12.00 23.28 -12.80
C GLY A 152 10.90 22.36 -12.28
N LEU A 153 10.27 21.57 -13.15
CA LEU A 153 9.24 20.61 -12.77
C LEU A 153 9.80 19.47 -11.91
N PHE A 154 11.00 18.98 -12.22
CA PHE A 154 11.65 17.90 -11.47
C PHE A 154 12.05 18.36 -10.07
N SER A 155 12.50 19.60 -9.91
CA SER A 155 12.75 20.19 -8.60
C SER A 155 11.48 20.24 -7.75
N LEU A 156 10.34 20.62 -8.36
CA LEU A 156 9.05 20.58 -7.68
C LEU A 156 8.66 19.14 -7.28
N LEU A 157 8.87 18.17 -8.19
CA LEU A 157 8.64 16.75 -7.90
C LEU A 157 9.50 16.27 -6.72
N TYR A 158 10.78 16.63 -6.68
CA TYR A 158 11.70 16.27 -5.60
C TYR A 158 11.26 16.81 -4.23
N LEU A 159 10.61 17.98 -4.21
CA LEU A 159 10.09 18.58 -2.97
C LEU A 159 8.79 17.90 -2.49
N VAL A 160 7.91 17.54 -3.41
CA VAL A 160 6.54 17.05 -3.10
C VAL A 160 6.48 15.52 -2.97
N HIS A 161 7.26 14.78 -3.75
CA HIS A 161 7.15 13.33 -3.83
C HIS A 161 8.24 12.64 -2.99
N PRO A 162 7.89 11.98 -1.88
CA PRO A 162 8.87 11.42 -0.95
C PRO A 162 9.67 10.25 -1.55
N GLY A 163 9.12 9.54 -2.55
CA GLY A 163 9.83 8.49 -3.29
C GLY A 163 11.14 8.96 -3.96
N CYS A 164 11.27 10.25 -4.27
CA CYS A 164 12.52 10.80 -4.80
C CYS A 164 13.64 10.82 -3.77
N ARG A 165 13.34 10.93 -2.47
CA ARG A 165 14.33 10.93 -1.39
C ARG A 165 14.81 9.53 -1.03
N LEU A 166 13.89 8.56 -1.11
CA LEU A 166 14.19 7.13 -0.94
C LEU A 166 15.02 6.55 -2.08
N THR A 167 15.00 7.16 -3.27
CA THR A 167 15.71 6.66 -4.43
C THR A 167 17.18 7.13 -4.41
N PRO A 168 18.16 6.22 -4.54
CA PRO A 168 19.57 6.62 -4.54
C PRO A 168 19.90 7.53 -5.72
N LEU A 169 20.83 8.48 -5.51
CA LEU A 169 21.16 9.54 -6.47
C LEU A 169 21.55 9.02 -7.87
N TYR A 170 22.26 7.89 -7.95
CA TYR A 170 22.66 7.33 -9.24
C TYR A 170 21.47 6.87 -10.08
N LEU A 171 20.43 6.29 -9.46
CA LEU A 171 19.18 5.92 -10.14
C LEU A 171 18.39 7.15 -10.57
N LEU A 172 18.36 8.22 -9.75
CA LEU A 172 17.72 9.46 -10.14
C LEU A 172 18.37 10.08 -11.38
N ILE A 173 19.70 10.12 -11.43
CA ILE A 173 20.44 10.62 -12.59
C ILE A 173 20.14 9.76 -13.81
N GLU A 174 20.12 8.43 -13.66
CA GLU A 174 19.74 7.51 -14.73
C GLU A 174 18.32 7.81 -15.24
N TYR A 175 17.33 7.95 -14.37
CA TYR A 175 15.96 8.26 -14.74
C TYR A 175 15.86 9.60 -15.47
N VAL A 176 16.59 10.61 -15.02
CA VAL A 176 16.66 11.92 -15.69
C VAL A 176 17.26 11.78 -17.08
N VAL A 177 18.41 11.12 -17.23
CA VAL A 177 19.09 10.97 -18.54
C VAL A 177 18.24 10.15 -19.50
N VAL A 178 17.71 9.02 -19.05
CA VAL A 178 16.85 8.13 -19.85
C VAL A 178 15.57 8.83 -20.25
N SER A 179 14.90 9.55 -19.34
CA SER A 179 13.66 10.26 -19.65
C SER A 179 13.90 11.43 -20.59
N LEU A 180 14.90 12.27 -20.30
CA LEU A 180 15.15 13.49 -21.04
C LEU A 180 15.63 13.17 -22.47
N GLY A 181 16.56 12.22 -22.58
CA GLY A 181 17.08 11.72 -23.86
C GLY A 181 16.06 10.88 -24.62
N GLY A 182 15.34 9.98 -23.94
CA GLY A 182 14.33 9.11 -24.53
C GLY A 182 13.17 9.90 -25.15
N VAL A 183 12.63 10.89 -24.42
CA VAL A 183 11.57 11.76 -24.95
C VAL A 183 12.08 12.62 -26.11
N ALA A 184 13.29 13.18 -26.01
CA ALA A 184 13.90 13.93 -27.12
C ALA A 184 14.08 13.06 -28.36
N PHE A 185 14.54 11.81 -28.20
CA PHE A 185 14.67 10.84 -29.29
C PHE A 185 13.31 10.53 -29.93
N LEU A 186 12.29 10.25 -29.13
CA LEU A 186 10.93 9.96 -29.61
C LEU A 186 10.33 11.13 -30.39
N VAL A 187 10.55 12.37 -29.96
CA VAL A 187 9.95 13.55 -30.61
C VAL A 187 10.72 13.98 -31.86
N LEU A 188 12.05 13.79 -31.90
CA LEU A 188 12.91 14.37 -32.95
C LEU A 188 13.39 13.37 -33.99
N ILE A 189 13.72 12.16 -33.55
CA ILE A 189 14.42 11.15 -34.35
C ILE A 189 13.41 10.14 -34.90
N LEU A 190 12.47 9.69 -34.08
CA LEU A 190 11.44 8.74 -34.51
C LEU A 190 10.66 9.20 -35.77
N PRO A 191 10.22 10.47 -35.90
CA PRO A 191 9.53 10.92 -37.11
C PRO A 191 10.43 10.99 -38.35
N LYS A 192 11.75 11.09 -38.17
CA LYS A 192 12.74 11.14 -39.27
C LYS A 192 13.13 9.75 -39.76
N ILE A 193 13.13 8.76 -38.89
CA ILE A 193 13.42 7.35 -39.23
C ILE A 193 12.22 6.72 -39.95
N LEU A 194 11.00 7.05 -39.54
CA LEU A 194 9.76 6.52 -40.14
C LEU A 194 9.38 7.15 -41.50
N LYS A 195 10.35 7.62 -42.29
CA LYS A 195 10.09 8.21 -43.61
C LYS A 195 9.54 7.16 -44.58
N GLU A 196 8.33 7.43 -45.11
CA GLU A 196 7.88 7.23 -46.51
C GLU A 196 6.40 6.82 -46.66
N LYS A 197 5.47 7.63 -46.12
CA LYS A 197 4.11 7.93 -46.66
C LYS A 197 3.19 8.58 -45.62
N THR A 198 3.46 8.40 -44.33
CA THR A 198 2.72 9.02 -43.23
C THR A 198 3.20 10.44 -42.90
N ALA A 199 4.42 10.82 -43.33
CA ALA A 199 4.98 12.14 -43.08
C ALA A 199 4.19 13.28 -43.75
N SER A 200 3.54 13.05 -44.91
CA SER A 200 2.71 14.06 -45.55
C SER A 200 1.42 14.29 -44.75
N THR A 201 0.73 13.23 -44.34
CA THR A 201 -0.48 13.27 -43.50
C THR A 201 -0.18 13.86 -42.12
N PHE A 202 0.94 13.48 -41.50
CA PHE A 202 1.38 14.01 -40.20
C PHE A 202 1.80 15.48 -40.29
N SER A 203 2.48 15.89 -41.37
CA SER A 203 2.82 17.31 -41.60
C SER A 203 1.58 18.17 -41.87
N LEU A 204 0.57 17.62 -42.57
CA LEU A 204 -0.73 18.26 -42.80
C LEU A 204 -1.51 18.39 -41.50
N SER A 205 -1.59 17.35 -40.67
CA SER A 205 -2.20 17.38 -39.35
C SER A 205 -1.48 18.36 -38.42
N LYS A 206 -0.15 18.38 -38.40
CA LYS A 206 0.65 19.35 -37.65
C LYS A 206 0.38 20.80 -38.09
N ARG A 207 0.26 21.06 -39.40
CA ARG A 207 -0.05 22.39 -39.94
C ARG A 207 -1.49 22.82 -39.60
N ASN A 208 -2.44 21.89 -39.59
CA ASN A 208 -3.84 22.15 -39.23
C ASN A 208 -4.03 22.38 -37.72
N LEU A 209 -3.40 21.56 -36.87
CA LEU A 209 -3.38 21.74 -35.42
C LEU A 209 -2.72 23.08 -35.04
N ARG A 210 -1.64 23.46 -35.72
CA ARG A 210 -0.96 24.76 -35.52
C ARG A 210 -1.81 25.95 -35.97
N ARG A 211 -2.54 25.86 -37.09
CA ARG A 211 -3.44 26.94 -37.55
C ARG A 211 -4.62 27.19 -36.59
N ARG A 212 -5.02 26.17 -35.82
CA ARG A 212 -6.04 26.26 -34.76
C ARG A 212 -5.43 26.10 -33.37
N SER A 213 -4.24 26.67 -33.16
CA SER A 213 -3.42 26.56 -31.94
C SER A 213 -4.22 26.72 -30.65
N ARG A 214 -5.14 27.69 -30.57
CA ARG A 214 -5.93 27.95 -29.35
C ARG A 214 -6.90 26.82 -28.98
N ARG A 215 -7.46 26.13 -29.96
CA ARG A 215 -8.35 24.98 -29.70
C ARG A 215 -7.56 23.74 -29.34
N PHE A 216 -6.43 23.51 -30.02
CA PHE A 216 -5.55 22.39 -29.72
C PHE A 216 -4.96 22.50 -28.31
N THR A 217 -4.45 23.67 -27.94
CA THR A 217 -3.96 23.90 -26.56
C THR A 217 -5.04 23.61 -25.55
N LEU A 218 -6.24 24.13 -25.75
CA LEU A 218 -7.33 23.92 -24.80
C LEU A 218 -7.67 22.44 -24.67
N THR A 219 -7.85 21.71 -25.78
CA THR A 219 -8.14 20.26 -25.74
C THR A 219 -7.02 19.43 -25.15
N THR A 220 -5.76 19.74 -25.45
CA THR A 220 -4.60 19.02 -24.90
C THR A 220 -4.47 19.29 -23.40
N THR A 221 -4.68 20.53 -22.96
CA THR A 221 -4.66 20.88 -21.53
C THR A 221 -5.80 20.18 -20.80
N THR A 222 -7.00 20.10 -21.38
CA THR A 222 -8.13 19.37 -20.79
C THR A 222 -7.85 17.87 -20.67
N ILE A 223 -7.25 17.24 -21.69
CA ILE A 223 -6.89 15.82 -21.63
C ILE A 223 -5.80 15.58 -20.56
N ILE A 224 -4.80 16.45 -20.47
CA ILE A 224 -3.76 16.37 -19.43
C ILE A 224 -4.38 16.52 -18.04
N ILE A 225 -5.24 17.52 -17.84
CA ILE A 225 -5.95 17.73 -16.55
C ILE A 225 -6.80 16.51 -16.20
N LEU A 226 -7.50 15.92 -17.18
CA LEU A 226 -8.34 14.74 -16.97
C LEU A 226 -7.52 13.53 -16.55
N VAL A 227 -6.40 13.26 -17.25
CA VAL A 227 -5.48 12.16 -16.91
C VAL A 227 -4.85 12.40 -15.53
N MET A 228 -4.40 13.63 -15.25
CA MET A 228 -3.79 13.96 -13.96
C MET A 228 -4.80 13.87 -12.80
N SER A 229 -6.05 14.25 -13.04
CA SER A 229 -7.15 14.09 -12.07
C SER A 229 -7.45 12.61 -11.82
N PHE A 230 -7.45 11.77 -12.88
CA PHE A 230 -7.65 10.33 -12.74
C PHE A 230 -6.50 9.68 -11.95
N VAL A 231 -5.24 10.03 -12.25
CA VAL A 231 -4.06 9.56 -11.52
C VAL A 231 -4.07 10.01 -10.05
N SER A 232 -4.48 11.26 -9.78
CA SER A 232 -4.63 11.75 -8.41
C SER A 232 -5.76 11.02 -7.68
N LEU A 233 -6.89 10.74 -8.34
CA LEU A 233 -8.03 10.05 -7.74
C LEU A 233 -7.69 8.58 -7.41
N THR A 234 -6.97 7.90 -8.29
CA THR A 234 -6.52 6.52 -8.02
C THR A 234 -5.49 6.48 -6.91
N SER A 235 -4.63 7.49 -6.78
CA SER A 235 -3.67 7.62 -5.67
C SER A 235 -4.35 7.88 -4.31
N PHE A 236 -5.43 8.67 -4.26
CA PHE A 236 -6.23 8.81 -3.05
C PHE A 236 -7.03 7.54 -2.73
N SER A 237 -7.54 6.83 -3.74
CA SER A 237 -8.38 5.64 -3.55
C SER A 237 -7.63 4.45 -2.97
N THR A 238 -6.31 4.36 -3.16
CA THR A 238 -5.50 3.32 -2.51
C THR A 238 -5.30 3.55 -1.01
N GLY A 239 -5.55 4.77 -0.50
CA GLY A 239 -5.37 5.14 0.91
C GLY A 239 -6.62 4.98 1.80
N TYR A 240 -7.79 4.70 1.22
CA TYR A 240 -9.02 4.46 1.99
C TYR A 240 -9.38 2.97 1.94
N GLY A 241 -8.65 2.18 2.72
CA GLY A 241 -9.12 0.86 3.14
C GLY A 241 -10.44 1.03 3.87
N PHE A 242 -11.45 0.25 3.50
CA PHE A 242 -12.77 0.25 4.14
C PHE A 242 -12.64 0.33 5.68
N THR A 243 -13.15 1.41 6.28
CA THR A 243 -13.21 1.53 7.73
C THR A 243 -14.16 0.45 8.25
N THR A 244 -13.62 -0.68 8.68
CA THR A 244 -14.43 -1.74 9.30
C THR A 244 -14.70 -1.34 10.74
N ARG A 245 -15.89 -0.77 10.97
CA ARG A 245 -16.36 -0.44 12.31
C ARG A 245 -16.68 -1.76 13.04
N LYS A 246 -15.79 -2.22 13.93
CA LYS A 246 -16.08 -3.34 14.83
C LYS A 246 -17.18 -2.90 15.80
N TYR A 247 -18.36 -3.49 15.69
CA TYR A 247 -19.40 -3.36 16.72
C TYR A 247 -18.96 -4.14 17.95
N THR A 248 -18.81 -3.46 19.08
CA THR A 248 -18.59 -4.11 20.37
C THR A 248 -19.91 -4.72 20.85
N ARG A 249 -19.88 -5.89 21.49
CA ARG A 249 -21.03 -6.67 22.00
C ARG A 249 -22.08 -5.87 22.80
N SER A 250 -21.75 -4.65 23.24
CA SER A 250 -22.60 -3.78 24.04
C SER A 250 -23.66 -3.00 23.25
N SER A 251 -23.66 -3.03 21.91
CA SER A 251 -24.74 -2.46 21.08
C SER A 251 -24.82 -3.15 19.71
N PRO A 252 -25.48 -4.31 19.61
CA PRO A 252 -25.86 -4.86 18.32
C PRO A 252 -26.85 -3.91 17.61
N PRO A 253 -26.87 -3.85 16.27
CA PRO A 253 -27.93 -3.15 15.55
C PRO A 253 -29.29 -3.70 16.02
N LEU A 254 -30.22 -2.80 16.30
CA LEU A 254 -31.60 -3.16 16.65
C LEU A 254 -32.26 -3.86 15.46
N GLY A 255 -32.08 -5.16 15.41
CA GLY A 255 -32.61 -6.06 14.38
C GLY A 255 -31.94 -7.41 14.57
N GLY A 256 -32.66 -8.38 15.12
CA GLY A 256 -32.16 -9.71 15.45
C GLY A 256 -31.75 -10.51 14.21
N GLY A 257 -30.59 -10.19 13.64
CA GLY A 257 -29.98 -10.90 12.53
C GLY A 257 -29.06 -12.02 13.01
N LEU A 258 -29.09 -13.16 12.31
CA LEU A 258 -28.21 -14.30 12.55
C LEU A 258 -27.08 -14.27 11.50
N PHE A 259 -25.82 -14.30 11.95
CA PHE A 259 -24.68 -14.39 11.03
C PHE A 259 -24.45 -15.84 10.63
N LEU A 260 -24.46 -16.11 9.32
CA LEU A 260 -24.20 -17.42 8.75
C LEU A 260 -22.89 -17.37 7.97
N GLN A 261 -21.99 -18.32 8.24
CA GLN A 261 -20.73 -18.49 7.55
C GLN A 261 -20.59 -19.94 7.11
N GLU A 262 -20.27 -20.16 5.84
CA GLU A 262 -20.08 -21.50 5.31
C GLU A 262 -18.68 -22.03 5.70
N PRO A 263 -18.58 -23.26 6.24
CA PRO A 263 -17.30 -23.83 6.62
C PRO A 263 -16.40 -24.02 5.40
N GLN A 264 -15.12 -23.68 5.53
CA GLN A 264 -14.15 -23.86 4.43
C GLN A 264 -14.00 -25.34 4.07
N PRO A 265 -14.04 -25.70 2.78
CA PRO A 265 -13.78 -27.07 2.35
C PRO A 265 -12.30 -27.42 2.62
N PRO A 266 -12.01 -28.63 3.14
CA PRO A 266 -10.67 -29.04 3.58
C PRO A 266 -9.64 -29.16 2.45
N SER A 267 -10.03 -28.99 1.19
CA SER A 267 -9.20 -29.16 -0.01
C SER A 267 -8.70 -27.87 -0.67
N SER A 268 -8.94 -26.68 -0.07
CA SER A 268 -8.45 -25.42 -0.64
C SER A 268 -7.03 -25.09 -0.16
N PRO A 269 -6.03 -24.97 -1.06
CA PRO A 269 -4.65 -24.63 -0.68
C PRO A 269 -4.47 -23.15 -0.28
N ASN A 270 -5.46 -22.29 -0.52
CA ASN A 270 -5.44 -20.87 -0.15
C ASN A 270 -6.51 -20.55 0.89
N MET A 271 -6.09 -19.83 1.94
CA MET A 271 -6.94 -19.31 3.00
C MET A 271 -7.70 -18.09 2.47
N TYR A 272 -8.90 -18.30 1.93
CA TYR A 272 -9.80 -17.20 1.60
C TYR A 272 -10.48 -16.72 2.89
N ASN A 273 -10.25 -15.46 3.30
CA ASN A 273 -10.90 -14.88 4.49
C ASN A 273 -12.43 -14.84 4.39
N TYR A 274 -12.99 -14.98 3.18
CA TYR A 274 -14.42 -15.06 2.93
C TYR A 274 -14.70 -16.12 1.86
N VAL A 275 -15.42 -17.18 2.23
CA VAL A 275 -16.07 -18.08 1.28
C VAL A 275 -17.46 -17.49 1.03
N PRO A 276 -17.81 -17.09 -0.21
CA PRO A 276 -19.15 -16.61 -0.50
C PRO A 276 -20.16 -17.73 -0.20
N LEU A 277 -21.25 -17.39 0.48
CA LEU A 277 -22.34 -18.34 0.71
C LEU A 277 -22.84 -18.88 -0.62
N ASN A 278 -22.99 -20.19 -0.70
CA ASN A 278 -23.59 -20.83 -1.86
C ASN A 278 -25.03 -20.29 -2.06
N PRO A 279 -25.40 -19.81 -3.27
CA PRO A 279 -26.73 -19.28 -3.53
C PRO A 279 -27.86 -20.28 -3.24
N LEU A 280 -27.61 -21.59 -3.40
CA LEU A 280 -28.58 -22.63 -3.04
C LEU A 280 -28.83 -22.71 -1.52
N SER A 281 -27.80 -22.43 -0.72
CA SER A 281 -27.94 -22.36 0.74
C SER A 281 -28.80 -21.17 1.15
N ILE A 282 -28.68 -20.05 0.43
CA ILE A 282 -29.50 -18.84 0.65
C ILE A 282 -30.98 -19.15 0.40
N GLU A 283 -31.32 -19.82 -0.72
CA GLU A 283 -32.69 -20.23 -1.04
C GLU A 283 -33.29 -21.15 0.04
N LEU A 284 -32.52 -22.16 0.48
CA LEU A 284 -32.93 -23.09 1.54
C LEU A 284 -33.13 -22.41 2.91
N ILE A 285 -32.34 -21.38 3.20
CA ILE A 285 -32.46 -20.61 4.43
C ILE A 285 -33.72 -19.73 4.36
N THR A 286 -33.98 -19.06 3.25
CA THR A 286 -35.19 -18.24 3.07
C THR A 286 -36.49 -19.03 3.11
N GLU A 287 -36.46 -20.35 2.88
CA GLU A 287 -37.63 -21.22 2.94
C GLU A 287 -38.01 -21.66 4.37
N LYS A 288 -37.16 -21.39 5.39
CA LYS A 288 -37.45 -21.82 6.77
C LYS A 288 -38.44 -20.90 7.49
N PRO A 289 -39.45 -21.46 8.19
CA PRO A 289 -40.39 -20.67 8.97
C PRO A 289 -39.68 -19.99 10.14
N GLY A 290 -39.74 -18.65 10.19
CA GLY A 290 -39.13 -17.83 11.25
C GLY A 290 -38.14 -16.76 10.76
N ILE A 291 -37.87 -16.70 9.45
CA ILE A 291 -37.05 -15.64 8.84
C ILE A 291 -38.00 -14.58 8.27
N LEU A 292 -37.94 -13.37 8.83
CA LEU A 292 -38.71 -12.21 8.36
C LEU A 292 -37.96 -11.60 7.16
N HIS A 293 -38.68 -11.39 6.05
CA HIS A 293 -38.18 -10.75 4.83
C HIS A 293 -37.94 -9.25 5.02
#